data_AF-A0A350MRI0-F1
#
_entry.id   AF-A0A350MRI0-F1
#
_cell.length_a   1.000
_cell.length_b   1.000
_cell.length_c   1.000
_cell.angle_alpha   90.00
_cell.angle_beta   90.00
_cell.angle_gamma   90.00
#
_symmetry.space_group_name_H-M   'P 1'
#
loop_
_entity.id
_entity.type
_entity.pdbx_description
1 polymer ?
#
loop_
_entity_poly.entity_id
_entity_poly.type
_entity_poly.pdbx_seq_one_letter_code
_entity_poly.pdbx_strand_id
1 'polypeptide(L)' 'MMEIAILSGKGGTGKTSLSAALATINHQTVVADCDVDTANLYLILQPE' A
#
# COMPACT_ATOMS: atom_id res chain seq x y z
N MET A 1 -9.97 15.37 -5.36
CA MET A 1 -9.56 14.30 -4.42
C MET A 1 -9.56 13.01 -5.21
N MET A 2 -8.45 12.27 -5.22
CA MET A 2 -8.31 11.01 -5.95
C MET A 2 -8.07 9.92 -4.93
N GLU A 3 -8.85 8.84 -5.02
CA GLU A 3 -8.76 7.69 -4.13
C GLU A 3 -8.55 6.44 -4.97
N ILE A 4 -7.62 5.58 -4.54
CA ILE A 4 -7.27 4.35 -5.24
C ILE A 4 -7.30 3.22 -4.20
N ALA A 5 -8.15 2.22 -4.44
CA ALA A 5 -8.18 0.99 -3.68
C ALA A 5 -7.51 -0.13 -4.49
N ILE A 6 -6.52 -0.81 -3.90
CA ILE A 6 -5.84 -1.94 -4.54
C ILE A 6 -6.33 -3.24 -3.90
N LEU A 7 -6.98 -4.07 -4.72
CA LEU A 7 -7.56 -5.34 -4.31
C LEU A 7 -6.86 -6.50 -5.04
N SER A 8 -6.72 -7.65 -4.38
CA SER A 8 -6.31 -8.88 -5.06
C SER A 8 -7.00 -10.10 -4.46
N GLY A 9 -7.19 -11.14 -5.28
CA GLY A 9 -7.93 -12.36 -4.90
C GLY A 9 -7.09 -13.45 -4.25
N LYS A 10 -5.77 -13.25 -4.09
CA LYS A 10 -4.87 -14.25 -3.50
C LYS A 10 -3.65 -13.57 -2.86
N GLY A 11 -3.12 -14.15 -1.78
CA GLY A 11 -1.84 -13.75 -1.20
C GLY A 11 -0.69 -13.92 -2.19
N GLY A 12 0.29 -13.00 -2.16
CA GLY A 12 1.50 -13.08 -2.99
C GLY A 12 1.39 -12.50 -4.41
N THR A 13 0.26 -11.88 -4.79
CA THR A 13 0.08 -11.29 -6.14
C THR A 13 0.73 -9.91 -6.31
N GLY A 14 1.58 -9.46 -5.38
CA GLY A 14 2.26 -8.17 -5.46
C GLY A 14 1.46 -6.94 -5.02
N LYS A 15 0.30 -7.12 -4.37
CA LYS A 15 -0.60 -6.04 -3.92
C LYS A 15 0.13 -4.96 -3.10
N THR A 16 0.93 -5.39 -2.13
CA THR A 16 1.73 -4.50 -1.27
C THR A 16 2.81 -3.76 -2.06
N SER A 17 3.52 -4.44 -2.95
CA SER A 17 4.58 -3.84 -3.77
C SER A 17 4.03 -2.75 -4.69
N LEU A 18 2.89 -3.00 -5.33
CA LEU A 18 2.23 -2.01 -6.19
C LEU A 18 1.72 -0.81 -5.36
N SER A 19 1.12 -1.08 -4.20
CA SER A 19 0.63 -0.03 -3.30
C SER A 19 1.77 0.87 -2.83
N ALA A 20 2.91 0.29 -2.44
CA ALA A 20 4.10 1.05 -2.04
C ALA A 20 4.66 1.89 -3.21
N ALA A 21 4.75 1.31 -4.41
CA ALA A 21 5.21 2.06 -5.58
C ALA A 21 4.32 3.28 -5.85
N LEU A 22 2.99 3.12 -5.83
CA LEU A 22 2.06 4.24 -6.00
C LEU A 22 2.19 5.28 -4.89
N ALA A 23 2.34 4.85 -3.63
CA ALA A 23 2.53 5.75 -2.50
C ALA A 23 3.77 6.64 -2.62
N THR A 24 4.82 6.17 -3.32
CA THR A 24 6.07 6.93 -3.51
C THR A 24 6.03 7.93 -4.67
N ILE A 25 5.00 7.92 -5.52
CA ILE A 25 4.95 8.81 -6.70
C ILE A 25 4.71 10.27 -6.30
N ASN A 26 4.00 10.52 -5.20
CA ASN A 26 3.62 11.86 -4.78
C ASN A 26 3.95 12.11 -3.31
N HIS A 27 4.46 13.30 -3.00
CA HIS A 27 4.88 13.72 -1.65
C HIS A 27 3.71 13.98 -0.69
N GLN A 28 2.49 14.15 -1.20
CA GLN A 28 1.28 14.34 -0.39
C GLN A 28 0.31 13.19 -0.61
N THR A 29 0.64 12.04 -0.05
CA THR A 29 -0.18 10.83 -0.13
C THR A 29 -0.51 10.31 1.26
N VAL A 30 -1.79 10.04 1.51
CA VAL A 30 -2.23 9.31 2.70
C VAL A 30 -2.39 7.84 2.30
N VAL A 31 -1.84 6.95 3.11
CA VAL A 31 -1.82 5.51 2.84
C VAL A 31 -2.43 4.77 4.02
N ALA A 32 -3.28 3.80 3.72
CA ALA A 32 -3.82 2.86 4.71
C ALA A 32 -3.54 1.43 4.24
N ASP A 33 -2.88 0.65 5.08
CA ASP A 33 -2.72 -0.80 4.85
C ASP A 33 -3.94 -1.51 5.46
N CYS A 34 -4.85 -1.95 4.60
CA CYS A 34 -6.10 -2.60 5.01
C CYS A 34 -5.98 -4.14 5.05
N ASP A 35 -4.76 -4.69 5.01
CA ASP A 35 -4.54 -6.13 5.17
C ASP A 35 -4.68 -6.54 6.65
N VAL A 36 -5.67 -7.38 6.96
CA VAL A 36 -6.00 -7.76 8.36
C VAL A 36 -4.96 -8.69 8.97
N ASP A 37 -4.32 -9.53 8.15
CA ASP A 37 -3.41 -10.57 8.62
C ASP A 37 -1.95 -10.14 8.52
N THR A 38 -1.58 -9.37 7.48
CA THR A 38 -0.17 -9.09 7.19
C THR A 38 0.04 -7.70 6.56
N ALA A 39 -0.27 -6.66 7.33
CA ALA A 39 0.10 -5.29 6.99
C ALA A 39 1.64 -5.17 6.88
N ASN A 40 2.12 -4.80 5.69
CA ASN A 40 3.54 -4.85 5.32
C ASN A 40 4.06 -3.54 4.74
N LEU A 41 3.20 -2.54 4.51
CA LEU A 41 3.63 -1.28 3.91
C LEU A 41 4.67 -0.53 4.77
N TYR A 42 4.67 -0.72 6.08
CA TYR A 42 5.65 -0.10 6.99
C TYR A 42 7.10 -0.52 6.69
N LEU A 43 7.31 -1.71 6.10
CA LEU A 43 8.64 -2.20 5.72
C LEU A 43 9.27 -1.34 4.62
N ILE A 44 8.46 -0.70 3.78
CA ILE A 44 8.92 0.14 2.67
C ILE A 44 8.78 1.63 3.01
N LEU A 45 7.66 2.03 3.62
CA LEU A 45 7.32 3.43 3.82
C LEU A 45 7.93 4.06 5.07
N GLN A 46 8.50 3.26 5.99
CA GLN A 46 9.15 3.73 7.22
C GLN A 46 8.37 4.86 7.95
N PRO A 47 7.09 4.64 8.27
CA PRO A 47 6.28 5.64 8.97
C PRO A 47 6.83 5.92 10.37
N GLU A 48 6.76 7.17 10.82
CA GLU A 48 7.07 7.61 12.20
C GLU A 48 5.97 7.23 13.21
#